data_AF-A0A2S8ZNH6-F1
#
_entry.id   AF-A0A2S8ZNH6-F1
#
_cell.length_a   1.000
_cell.length_b   1.000
_cell.length_c   1.000
_cell.angle_alpha   90.00
_cell.angle_beta   90.00
_cell.angle_gamma   90.00
#
_symmetry.space_group_name_H-M   'P 1'
#
loop_
_entity.id
_entity.type
_entity.pdbx_description
1 polymer ?
#
loop_
_entity_poly.entity_id
_entity_poly.type
_entity_poly.pdbx_seq_one_letter_code
_entity_poly.pdbx_strand_id
1 'polypeptide(L)'
;MSLSTAVTPSNIATELARLEPTGATAEQWQVWINDALLLIDDRAAAEGVTPAQTKLDYVIRQAVVAQVKKPDDATQITVAVDDGSTSRRYESGSGRVTILDEWWTFLGIGLRASGAFSIDLIPSTSPFYVSPS
;
A
#
# COMPACT_ATOMS: atom_id res chain seq x y z
N MET A 1 16.04 -2.97 13.94
CA MET A 1 15.36 -4.28 13.80
C MET A 1 15.14 -4.45 12.31
N SER A 2 15.70 -5.48 11.69
CA SER A 2 15.51 -5.72 10.25
C SER A 2 14.23 -6.52 10.04
N LEU A 3 13.35 -6.05 9.16
CA LEU A 3 12.14 -6.77 8.76
C LEU A 3 12.51 -8.01 7.91
N SER A 4 11.64 -9.02 7.93
CA SER A 4 11.74 -10.20 7.08
C SER A 4 10.39 -10.49 6.41
N THR A 5 10.38 -11.22 5.30
CA THR A 5 9.16 -11.62 4.60
C THR A 5 9.15 -13.11 4.33
N ALA A 6 7.97 -13.72 4.38
CA ALA A 6 7.74 -15.11 3.97
C ALA A 6 7.21 -15.23 2.53
N VAL A 7 7.06 -14.11 1.82
CA VAL A 7 6.52 -14.08 0.45
C VAL A 7 7.51 -14.71 -0.52
N THR A 8 7.04 -15.65 -1.34
CA THR A 8 7.81 -16.32 -2.38
C THR A 8 7.24 -16.05 -3.78
N PRO A 9 8.02 -16.30 -4.86
CA PRO A 9 7.51 -16.25 -6.23
C PRO A 9 6.27 -17.14 -6.45
N SER A 10 6.17 -18.28 -5.74
CA SER A 10 5.00 -19.17 -5.81
C SER A 10 3.73 -18.50 -5.25
N ASN A 11 3.84 -17.66 -4.22
CA ASN A 11 2.71 -16.87 -3.72
C ASN A 11 2.23 -15.86 -4.77
N ILE A 12 3.18 -15.22 -5.47
CA ILE A 12 2.85 -14.28 -6.56
C ILE A 12 2.15 -15.01 -7.71
N ALA A 13 2.65 -16.19 -8.09
CA ALA A 13 2.06 -17.01 -9.16
C ALA A 13 0.62 -17.43 -8.83
N THR A 14 0.38 -17.81 -7.57
CA THR A 14 -0.94 -18.17 -7.06
C THR A 14 -1.94 -17.02 -7.20
N GLU A 15 -1.55 -15.81 -6.77
CA GLU A 15 -2.39 -14.60 -6.88
C GLU A 15 -2.65 -14.19 -8.34
N LEU A 16 -1.67 -14.40 -9.21
CA LEU A 16 -1.79 -14.17 -10.65
C LEU A 16 -2.56 -15.28 -11.38
N ALA A 17 -3.01 -16.32 -10.68
CA ALA A 17 -3.66 -17.51 -11.23
C ALA A 17 -2.87 -18.11 -12.41
N ARG A 18 -1.54 -18.17 -12.28
CA ARG A 18 -0.62 -18.67 -13.33
C ARG A 18 0.32 -19.72 -12.79
N LEU A 19 0.95 -20.44 -13.72
CA LEU A 19 2.03 -21.37 -13.41
C LEU A 19 3.19 -20.62 -12.74
N GLU A 20 3.80 -21.30 -11.78
CA GLU A 20 4.99 -20.82 -11.08
C GLU A 20 6.11 -20.54 -12.09
N PRO A 21 6.72 -19.34 -12.06
CA PRO A 21 7.83 -19.05 -12.94
C PRO A 21 9.04 -19.91 -12.59
N THR A 22 9.89 -20.16 -13.58
CA THR A 22 11.17 -20.87 -13.41
C THR A 22 12.31 -20.06 -14.02
N GLY A 23 13.55 -20.38 -13.63
CA GLY A 23 14.76 -19.72 -14.12
C GLY A 23 14.77 -18.22 -13.84
N ALA A 24 15.25 -17.43 -14.81
CA ALA A 24 15.44 -15.99 -14.68
C ALA A 24 14.17 -15.22 -14.26
N THR A 25 12.97 -15.69 -14.62
CA THR A 25 11.72 -15.04 -14.20
C THR A 25 11.45 -15.20 -12.71
N ALA A 26 11.74 -16.39 -12.15
CA ALA A 26 11.60 -16.62 -10.71
C ALA A 26 12.61 -15.79 -9.92
N GLU A 27 13.85 -15.71 -10.40
CA GLU A 27 14.91 -14.88 -9.82
C GLU A 27 14.54 -13.39 -9.87
N GLN A 28 13.98 -12.92 -11.00
CA GLN A 28 13.53 -11.53 -11.13
C GLN A 28 12.42 -11.20 -10.12
N TRP A 29 11.45 -12.10 -9.92
CA TRP A 29 10.39 -11.89 -8.93
C TRP A 29 10.96 -11.88 -7.51
N GLN A 30 11.96 -12.71 -7.23
CA GLN A 30 12.66 -12.70 -5.94
C GLN A 30 13.40 -11.38 -5.70
N VAL A 31 14.05 -10.82 -6.73
CA VAL A 31 14.68 -9.48 -6.65
C VAL A 31 13.62 -8.42 -6.32
N TRP A 32 12.47 -8.45 -6.98
CA TRP A 32 11.37 -7.53 -6.70
C TRP A 32 10.80 -7.68 -5.29
N ILE A 33 10.67 -8.90 -4.77
CA ILE A 33 10.27 -9.15 -3.38
C ILE A 33 11.28 -8.53 -2.40
N ASN A 34 12.57 -8.72 -2.66
CA ASN A 34 13.64 -8.20 -1.81
C ASN A 34 13.71 -6.66 -1.86
N ASP A 35 13.55 -6.07 -3.05
CA ASP A 35 13.50 -4.62 -3.22
C ASP A 35 12.30 -4.01 -2.48
N ALA A 36 11.13 -4.64 -2.55
CA ALA A 36 9.95 -4.20 -1.81
C ALA A 36 10.18 -4.25 -0.30
N LEU A 37 10.78 -5.33 0.21
CA LEU A 37 11.14 -5.45 1.63
C LEU A 37 12.13 -4.36 2.04
N LEU A 38 13.17 -4.12 1.24
CA LEU A 38 14.17 -3.08 1.52
C LEU A 38 13.54 -1.69 1.60
N LEU A 39 12.68 -1.34 0.64
CA LEU A 39 11.97 -0.05 0.65
C LEU A 39 11.11 0.13 1.90
N ILE A 40 10.42 -0.93 2.32
CA ILE A 40 9.57 -0.89 3.51
C ILE A 40 10.42 -0.81 4.78
N ASP A 41 11.50 -1.59 4.87
CA ASP A 41 12.43 -1.60 6.01
C ASP A 41 13.08 -0.23 6.23
N ASP A 42 13.60 0.39 5.18
CA ASP A 42 14.22 1.72 5.23
C ASP A 42 13.23 2.77 5.75
N ARG A 43 12.01 2.78 5.20
CA ARG A 43 10.99 3.75 5.60
C ARG A 43 10.41 3.48 6.99
N ALA A 44 10.20 2.21 7.34
CA ALA A 44 9.79 1.79 8.66
C ALA A 44 10.81 2.21 9.72
N ALA A 45 12.11 2.04 9.43
CA ALA A 45 13.20 2.49 10.29
C ALA A 45 13.25 4.02 10.41
N ALA A 46 13.05 4.75 9.31
CA ALA A 46 13.03 6.21 9.31
C ALA A 46 11.87 6.79 10.13
N GLU A 47 10.71 6.13 10.14
CA GLU A 47 9.51 6.58 10.85
C GLU A 47 9.34 5.92 12.24
N GLY A 48 10.20 4.97 12.61
CA GLY A 48 10.13 4.25 13.88
C GLY A 48 8.89 3.36 14.02
N VAL A 49 8.33 2.90 12.90
CA VAL A 49 7.11 2.08 12.85
C VAL A 49 7.50 0.62 12.60
N THR A 50 6.93 -0.30 13.36
CA THR A 50 7.05 -1.75 13.10
C THR A 50 5.73 -2.27 12.53
N PRO A 51 5.60 -2.48 11.22
CA PRO A 51 4.37 -3.00 10.64
C PRO A 51 4.12 -4.45 11.10
N ALA A 52 2.84 -4.82 11.22
CA ALA A 52 2.47 -6.20 11.50
C ALA A 52 2.91 -7.12 10.35
N GLN A 53 3.52 -8.26 10.66
CA GLN A 53 4.08 -9.20 9.68
C GLN A 53 3.07 -9.58 8.58
N THR A 54 1.83 -9.87 8.95
CA THR A 54 0.77 -10.22 7.99
C THR A 54 0.47 -9.09 6.99
N LYS A 55 0.56 -7.83 7.42
CA LYS A 55 0.35 -6.67 6.55
C LYS A 55 1.56 -6.43 5.65
N LEU A 56 2.76 -6.61 6.19
CA LEU A 56 4.02 -6.54 5.43
C LEU A 56 4.01 -7.55 4.27
N ASP A 57 3.74 -8.82 4.57
CA ASP A 57 3.70 -9.88 3.56
C ASP A 57 2.59 -9.64 2.51
N TYR A 58 1.44 -9.10 2.94
CA TYR A 58 0.38 -8.72 2.01
C TYR A 58 0.82 -7.62 1.03
N VAL A 59 1.42 -6.53 1.54
CA VAL A 59 1.84 -5.40 0.71
C VAL A 59 2.95 -5.80 -0.25
N ILE A 60 3.95 -6.55 0.20
CA ILE A 60 5.03 -7.06 -0.66
C ILE A 60 4.44 -7.89 -1.81
N ARG A 61 3.51 -8.80 -1.50
CA ARG A 61 2.84 -9.62 -2.50
C ARG A 61 2.08 -8.78 -3.53
N GLN A 62 1.25 -7.84 -3.07
CA GLN A 62 0.46 -7.00 -3.98
C GLN A 62 1.34 -6.06 -4.83
N ALA A 63 2.44 -5.54 -4.27
CA ALA A 63 3.38 -4.70 -5.01
C ALA A 63 4.05 -5.45 -6.16
N VAL A 64 4.51 -6.68 -5.89
CA VAL A 64 5.14 -7.51 -6.92
C VAL A 64 4.10 -7.96 -7.95
N VAL A 65 2.88 -8.32 -7.54
CA VAL A 65 1.79 -8.64 -8.49
C VAL A 65 1.48 -7.46 -9.41
N ALA A 66 1.42 -6.24 -8.88
CA ALA A 66 1.21 -5.03 -9.67
C ALA A 66 2.37 -4.79 -10.66
N GLN A 67 3.61 -4.96 -10.20
CA GLN A 67 4.81 -4.87 -11.03
C GLN A 67 4.79 -5.90 -12.17
N VAL A 68 4.41 -7.15 -11.90
CA VAL A 68 4.32 -8.22 -12.91
C VAL A 68 3.24 -7.92 -13.95
N LYS A 69 2.11 -7.32 -13.54
CA LYS A 69 1.03 -6.94 -14.48
C LYS A 69 1.42 -5.79 -15.40
N LYS A 70 2.36 -4.93 -14.97
CA LYS A 70 2.82 -3.76 -15.73
C LYS A 70 4.34 -3.57 -15.61
N PRO A 71 5.15 -4.43 -16.24
CA PRO A 71 6.60 -4.35 -16.13
C PRO A 71 7.21 -3.12 -16.83
N ASP A 72 6.56 -2.60 -17.88
CA ASP A 72 7.06 -1.51 -18.75
C ASP A 72 6.14 -0.29 -18.86
N ASP A 73 5.01 -0.30 -18.15
CA ASP A 73 4.04 0.78 -18.27
C ASP A 73 4.42 1.92 -17.31
N ALA A 74 5.25 2.84 -17.81
CA ALA A 74 5.35 4.23 -17.33
C ALA A 74 4.02 5.01 -17.56
N THR A 75 2.88 4.33 -17.51
CA THR A 75 1.54 4.86 -17.74
C THR A 75 0.72 4.65 -16.49
N GLN A 76 0.72 5.72 -15.69
CA GLN A 76 -0.28 6.12 -14.70
C GLN A 76 -1.44 5.11 -14.55
N ILE A 77 -1.41 4.28 -13.50
CA ILE A 77 -2.61 3.56 -13.07
C ILE A 77 -3.43 4.52 -12.21
N THR A 78 -4.48 5.09 -12.79
CA THR A 78 -5.55 5.70 -12.00
C THR A 78 -6.33 4.56 -11.36
N VAL A 79 -5.94 4.13 -10.16
CA VAL A 79 -6.80 3.28 -9.33
C VAL A 79 -7.83 4.21 -8.69
N ALA A 80 -9.03 4.24 -9.25
CA ALA A 80 -10.17 4.85 -8.58
C ALA A 80 -10.59 3.92 -7.44
N VAL A 81 -10.02 4.13 -6.26
CA VAL A 81 -10.59 3.64 -5.00
C VAL A 81 -11.68 4.63 -4.62
N ASP A 82 -12.85 4.11 -4.25
CA ASP A 82 -14.17 4.75 -4.19
C ASP A 82 -14.34 6.01 -3.30
N ASP A 83 -13.28 6.73 -2.89
CA ASP A 83 -13.40 7.92 -2.03
C ASP A 83 -12.30 8.98 -2.20
N GLY A 84 -11.88 9.26 -3.45
CA GLY A 84 -11.12 10.46 -3.79
C GLY A 84 -9.85 10.23 -4.61
N SER A 85 -9.80 10.87 -5.78
CA SER A 85 -8.65 10.81 -6.70
C SER A 85 -7.51 11.70 -6.21
N THR A 86 -6.34 11.12 -5.92
CA THR A 86 -5.09 11.87 -5.73
C THR A 86 -4.10 11.50 -6.84
N SER A 87 -3.82 12.44 -7.74
CA SER A 87 -2.82 12.26 -8.81
C SER A 87 -1.45 12.74 -8.34
N ARG A 88 -0.50 11.83 -8.08
CA ARG A 88 0.93 12.16 -7.95
C ARG A 88 1.71 11.47 -9.05
N ARG A 89 2.46 12.27 -9.81
CA ARG A 89 3.31 11.81 -10.92
C ARG A 89 4.69 11.49 -10.33
N TYR A 90 4.99 10.20 -10.18
CA TYR A 90 6.34 9.74 -9.86
C TYR A 90 7.02 9.38 -11.19
N GLU A 91 8.14 10.05 -11.51
CA GLU A 91 8.95 9.71 -12.67
C GLU A 91 9.67 8.38 -12.40
N SER A 92 9.14 7.30 -12.97
CA SER A 92 9.65 5.93 -12.82
C SER A 92 10.96 5.74 -13.58
N GLY A 93 12.08 5.89 -12.87
CA GLY A 93 13.39 5.44 -13.34
C GLY A 93 13.58 3.94 -13.14
N SER A 94 13.53 3.17 -14.24
CA SER A 94 14.22 1.87 -14.42
C SER A 94 13.71 0.67 -13.60
N GLY A 95 12.57 0.06 -13.97
CA GLY A 95 12.25 -1.35 -13.65
C GLY A 95 12.19 -1.76 -12.17
N ARG A 96 12.07 -0.78 -11.26
CA ARG A 96 12.03 -0.98 -9.81
C ARG A 96 10.59 -1.14 -9.32
N VAL A 97 10.41 -1.97 -8.29
CA VAL A 97 9.12 -2.11 -7.60
C VAL A 97 8.70 -0.76 -7.02
N THR A 98 7.46 -0.36 -7.32
CA THR A 98 6.85 0.84 -6.74
C THR A 98 5.78 0.44 -5.73
N ILE A 99 5.84 1.03 -4.54
CA ILE A 99 4.84 0.83 -3.48
C ILE A 99 3.90 2.05 -3.44
N LEU A 100 2.61 1.80 -3.59
CA LEU A 100 1.57 2.84 -3.62
C LEU A 100 1.36 3.51 -2.26
N ASP A 101 0.93 4.78 -2.26
CA ASP A 101 0.66 5.60 -1.05
C ASP A 101 -0.39 4.95 -0.12
N GLU A 102 -1.40 4.28 -0.69
CA GLU A 102 -2.41 3.51 0.05
C GLU A 102 -1.80 2.34 0.84
N TRP A 103 -0.77 1.68 0.31
CA TRP A 103 -0.11 0.56 0.99
C TRP A 103 0.81 1.05 2.09
N TRP A 104 1.47 2.20 1.90
CA TRP A 104 2.17 2.88 2.98
C TRP A 104 1.23 3.18 4.14
N THR A 105 0.06 3.77 3.84
CA THR A 105 -0.99 4.05 4.83
C THR A 105 -1.48 2.78 5.53
N PHE A 106 -1.69 1.69 4.79
CA PHE A 106 -2.11 0.40 5.35
C PHE A 106 -1.09 -0.20 6.34
N LEU A 107 0.21 0.00 6.06
CA LEU A 107 1.33 -0.39 6.94
C LEU A 107 1.46 0.52 8.18
N GLY A 108 0.75 1.64 8.22
CA GLY A 108 0.90 2.66 9.26
C GLY A 108 2.15 3.51 9.10
N ILE A 109 2.76 3.52 7.90
CA ILE A 109 3.98 4.24 7.57
C ILE A 109 3.59 5.42 6.66
N GLY A 110 3.96 6.64 7.01
CA GLY A 110 3.64 7.86 6.26
C GLY A 110 2.38 8.59 6.72
N LEU A 111 1.69 8.07 7.73
CA LEU A 111 0.64 8.80 8.44
C LEU A 111 1.31 9.83 9.36
N ARG A 112 1.82 10.93 8.80
CA ARG A 112 1.85 12.17 9.58
C ARG A 112 0.40 12.43 9.96
N ALA A 113 0.10 12.35 11.25
CA ALA A 113 -1.22 12.57 11.81
C ALA A 113 -1.84 13.84 11.19
N SER A 114 -2.62 13.66 10.12
CA SER A 114 -3.50 14.70 9.63
C SER A 114 -4.66 14.67 10.61
N GLY A 115 -4.48 15.40 11.71
CA GLY A 115 -5.56 15.73 12.61
C GLY A 115 -6.63 16.48 11.84
N ALA A 116 -7.63 15.75 11.36
CA ALA A 116 -8.87 16.29 10.82
C ALA A 116 -9.97 15.21 10.83
N PHE A 117 -10.16 14.57 11.98
CA PHE A 117 -11.48 14.01 12.33
C PHE A 117 -12.05 14.84 13.48
N SER A 118 -12.39 16.11 13.22
CA SER A 118 -13.43 16.77 14.02
C SER A 118 -14.76 16.24 13.50
N ILE A 119 -15.29 15.21 14.17
CA ILE A 119 -16.72 14.94 14.10
C ILE A 119 -17.37 16.13 14.81
N ASP A 120 -17.87 17.09 14.03
CA ASP A 120 -18.82 18.07 14.51
C ASP A 120 -20.12 17.31 14.81
N LEU A 121 -20.24 16.81 16.04
CA LEU A 121 -21.50 16.35 16.58
C LEU A 121 -22.37 17.61 16.71
N ILE A 122 -23.06 17.97 15.63
CA ILE A 122 -24.16 18.94 15.68
C ILE A 122 -25.06 18.54 16.86
N PRO A 123 -25.20 19.39 17.89
CA PRO A 123 -26.14 19.11 18.97
C PRO A 123 -27.54 19.11 18.34
N SER A 124 -28.16 17.94 18.26
CA SER A 124 -29.58 17.79 17.98
C SER A 124 -30.35 18.51 19.08
N THR A 125 -30.59 19.79 18.85
CA THR A 125 -31.32 20.67 19.75
C THR A 125 -32.79 20.37 19.53
N SER A 126 -33.36 19.60 20.46
CA SER A 126 -34.79 19.33 20.55
C SER A 126 -35.57 20.65 20.56
N PRO A 127 -36.54 20.89 19.67
CA PRO A 127 -37.43 22.04 19.83
C PRO A 127 -38.39 21.74 20.99
N PHE A 128 -38.10 22.32 22.15
CA PHE A 128 -39.06 22.49 23.23
C PHE A 128 -40.16 23.43 22.72
N TYR A 129 -41.32 22.86 22.39
CA TYR A 129 -42.51 23.65 22.04
C TYR A 129 -43.17 24.13 23.34
N VAL A 130 -43.04 25.43 23.62
CA VAL A 130 -43.75 26.13 24.69
C VAL A 130 -44.88 26.92 24.03
N SER A 131 -46.14 26.50 24.23
CA SER A 131 -47.29 27.34 23.87
C SER A 131 -47.57 28.37 24.97
N PRO A 132 -47.72 29.66 24.63
CA PRO A 132 -48.15 30.69 25.57
C PRO A 132 -49.68 30.77 25.74
N SER A 133 -50.05 31.08 26.99
CA SER A 133 -51.30 31.68 27.51
C SER A 133 -52.59 30.86 27.50
#